data_AF-A0AAD5KR39-F1
#
_entry.id   AF-A0AAD5KR39-F1
#
_cell.length_a   1.000
_cell.length_b   1.000
_cell.length_c   1.000
_cell.angle_alpha   90.00
_cell.angle_beta   90.00
_cell.angle_gamma   90.00
#
_symmetry.space_group_name_H-M   'P 1'
#
loop_
_entity.id
_entity.type
_entity.pdbx_description
1 polymer ?
#
loop_
_entity_poly.entity_id
_entity_poly.type
_entity_poly.pdbx_seq_one_letter_code
_entity_poly.pdbx_strand_id
1 'polypeptide(L)'
;MGAEKKRPRGLAAQKAAKKAKVDEEPNTNNAQTVVIDKEVEEGDEIGEAAALLESAIEKAEKDPAGALQLLRGTVHESDRILRNWPENETRPPPKFYLTYGSALYELGRLTEDEEFEPFLEAAEERLQDGLDRFEELTEKDEQSVDTADKTRIAMAKVWIAKASGAVNDANDDIPELATRALDTLDKALNGSVKLTTTSMVELASIVQNHGDLYGSLESQNKFRDWAEKLLQRVLKDEPDNTRALSELGLGKLSLANYWLEQADEQGEDDEDEEKEEQEKKELSKEEQNAFEAITEAKKYFEQALTKAGDNATPQTFADLAEACLNEANLVLSEDEQNKLYQVAVKHIKDAKSTAEKNSLQYNLPDGLQSFLEEWEEQ
;
A
#
# COMPACT_ATOMS: atom_id res chain seq x y z
N MET A 1 -52.94 14.90 11.04
CA MET A 1 -52.62 16.35 10.96
C MET A 1 -51.69 16.69 12.10
N GLY A 2 -50.52 17.30 11.80
CA GLY A 2 -49.60 18.11 12.62
C GLY A 2 -49.34 17.76 14.10
N ALA A 3 -48.13 17.85 14.65
CA ALA A 3 -46.91 18.48 14.19
C ALA A 3 -45.70 17.94 14.99
N GLU A 4 -44.52 18.02 14.38
CA GLU A 4 -43.20 17.75 14.95
C GLU A 4 -42.81 18.73 16.07
N LYS A 5 -41.96 18.28 17.00
CA LYS A 5 -40.78 19.05 17.46
C LYS A 5 -39.71 18.16 18.14
N LYS A 6 -38.59 18.06 17.43
CA LYS A 6 -37.16 17.86 17.79
C LYS A 6 -36.80 17.38 19.21
N ARG A 7 -36.05 16.27 19.28
CA ARG A 7 -35.23 15.87 20.44
C ARG A 7 -33.75 16.16 20.17
N PRO A 8 -32.98 16.67 21.15
CA PRO A 8 -31.53 16.84 21.03
C PRO A 8 -30.79 15.51 21.16
N ARG A 9 -29.73 15.37 20.36
CA ARG A 9 -28.70 14.33 20.45
C ARG A 9 -27.79 14.63 21.64
N GLY A 10 -27.45 13.60 22.42
CA GLY A 10 -26.51 13.66 23.53
C GLY A 10 -26.06 12.26 23.88
N LEU A 11 -24.74 12.06 23.87
CA LEU A 11 -24.02 10.80 23.96
C LEU A 11 -24.48 9.91 25.12
N ALA A 12 -24.66 8.62 24.83
CA ALA A 12 -24.84 7.58 25.81
C ALA A 12 -23.49 7.25 26.48
N ALA A 13 -23.04 8.13 27.36
CA ALA A 13 -22.19 7.74 28.48
C ALA A 13 -23.10 7.45 29.68
N GLN A 14 -22.79 6.38 30.42
CA GLN A 14 -23.39 5.89 31.67
C GLN A 14 -24.38 4.74 31.53
N LYS A 15 -23.86 3.50 31.71
CA LYS A 15 -24.32 2.58 32.76
C LYS A 15 -23.46 1.31 32.78
N ALA A 16 -22.50 1.26 33.72
CA ALA A 16 -22.14 0.03 34.43
C ALA A 16 -21.28 0.36 35.66
N ALA A 17 -21.86 1.12 36.61
CA ALA A 17 -21.32 1.18 37.96
C ALA A 17 -21.80 -0.04 38.75
N LYS A 18 -20.96 -1.07 38.87
CA LYS A 18 -21.00 -2.01 40.00
C LYS A 18 -19.61 -2.09 40.60
N LYS A 19 -19.50 -1.51 41.80
CA LYS A 19 -18.33 -1.54 42.68
C LYS A 19 -17.90 -2.98 42.96
N ALA A 20 -16.65 -3.29 42.65
CA ALA A 20 -15.82 -4.16 43.47
C ALA A 20 -14.56 -3.37 43.81
N LYS A 21 -14.30 -3.22 45.11
CA LYS A 21 -13.16 -2.51 45.67
C LYS A 21 -12.21 -3.59 46.19
N VAL A 22 -11.08 -3.78 45.52
CA VAL A 22 -9.89 -4.42 46.08
C VAL A 22 -8.73 -3.53 45.64
N ASP A 23 -7.98 -3.06 46.64
CA ASP A 23 -6.79 -2.24 46.48
C ASP A 23 -5.71 -3.04 45.75
N GLU A 24 -5.37 -2.63 44.53
CA GLU A 24 -4.06 -2.86 43.93
C GLU A 24 -3.51 -1.50 43.51
N GLU A 25 -2.31 -1.19 44.00
CA GLU A 25 -1.55 -0.01 43.62
C GLU A 25 -1.40 0.03 42.09
N PRO A 26 -1.51 1.20 41.43
CA PRO A 26 -1.29 1.28 40.00
C PRO A 26 0.18 0.94 39.72
N ASN A 27 0.37 -0.21 39.08
CA ASN A 27 1.66 -0.65 38.56
C ASN A 27 2.15 0.39 37.53
N THR A 28 3.03 1.29 37.97
CA THR A 28 3.57 2.41 37.19
C THR A 28 4.70 1.99 36.23
N ASN A 29 4.79 0.71 35.88
CA ASN A 29 5.90 0.15 35.10
C ASN A 29 5.65 -0.05 33.59
N ASN A 30 4.57 0.49 33.02
CA ASN A 30 4.35 0.46 31.56
C ASN A 30 4.77 1.75 30.85
N ALA A 31 5.74 2.50 31.39
CA ALA A 31 6.46 3.49 30.60
C ALA A 31 7.49 2.75 29.72
N GLN A 32 7.03 2.18 28.60
CA GLN A 32 7.95 1.68 27.59
C GLN A 32 8.55 2.89 26.87
N THR A 33 9.76 3.28 27.27
CA THR A 33 10.52 4.33 26.60
C THR A 33 10.85 3.84 25.20
N VAL A 34 10.16 4.42 24.21
CA VAL A 34 10.50 4.26 22.81
C VAL A 34 11.81 5.02 22.57
N VAL A 35 12.85 4.30 22.13
CA VAL A 35 14.10 4.94 21.70
C VAL A 35 13.87 5.54 20.31
N ILE A 36 14.01 6.86 20.22
CA ILE A 36 14.04 7.58 18.94
C ILE A 36 15.49 7.57 18.47
N ASP A 37 15.77 6.97 17.31
CA ASP A 37 17.14 6.84 16.79
C ASP A 37 17.65 8.15 16.14
N LYS A 38 16.78 9.14 15.93
CA LYS A 38 17.12 10.45 15.35
C LYS A 38 17.40 11.49 16.44
N GLU A 39 18.49 12.24 16.27
CA GLU A 39 18.81 13.39 17.11
C GLU A 39 17.77 14.50 16.87
N VAL A 40 17.01 14.84 17.92
CA VAL A 40 16.06 15.96 17.93
C VAL A 40 16.55 16.97 18.97
N GLU A 41 16.37 18.26 18.70
CA GLU A 41 16.72 19.31 19.65
C GLU A 41 15.84 19.23 20.90
N GLU A 42 16.46 19.32 22.08
CA GLU A 42 15.75 19.24 23.36
C GLU A 42 14.66 20.34 23.45
N GLY A 43 13.40 19.93 23.53
CA GLY A 43 12.24 20.84 23.58
C GLY A 43 11.52 21.07 22.24
N ASP A 44 11.98 20.48 21.13
CA ASP A 44 11.24 20.45 19.86
C ASP A 44 10.20 19.31 19.86
N GLU A 45 9.10 19.49 20.58
CA GLU A 45 8.03 18.48 20.69
C GLU A 45 7.47 18.06 19.32
N ILE A 46 7.43 18.97 18.34
CA ILE A 46 6.98 18.68 16.96
C ILE A 46 8.02 17.83 16.22
N GLY A 47 9.30 18.14 16.40
CA GLY A 47 10.41 17.34 15.88
C GLY A 47 10.40 15.92 16.43
N GLU A 48 10.12 15.75 17.73
CA GLU A 48 10.03 14.44 18.38
C GLU A 48 8.86 13.61 17.81
N ALA A 49 7.67 14.21 17.67
CA ALA A 49 6.53 13.55 17.03
C ALA A 49 6.83 13.15 15.57
N ALA A 50 7.50 14.02 14.81
CA ALA A 50 7.89 13.73 13.43
C ALA A 50 8.90 12.57 13.36
N ALA A 51 9.86 12.52 14.28
CA ALA A 51 10.83 11.44 14.36
C ALA A 51 10.16 10.09 14.70
N LEU A 52 9.16 10.09 15.59
CA LEU A 52 8.36 8.90 15.89
C LEU A 52 7.62 8.39 14.64
N LEU A 53 7.00 9.28 13.87
CA LEU A 53 6.35 8.91 12.60
C LEU A 53 7.35 8.30 11.62
N GLU A 54 8.50 8.93 11.42
CA GLU A 54 9.52 8.43 10.50
C GLU A 54 10.02 7.04 10.91
N SER A 55 10.29 6.82 12.20
CA SER A 55 10.64 5.49 12.72
C SER A 55 9.51 4.48 12.56
N ALA A 56 8.25 4.90 12.63
CA ALA A 56 7.11 4.03 12.40
C ALA A 56 7.04 3.56 10.94
N ILE A 57 7.21 4.49 10.00
CA ILE A 57 7.20 4.20 8.56
C ILE A 57 8.34 3.22 8.21
N GLU A 58 9.55 3.44 8.76
CA GLU A 58 10.69 2.54 8.56
C GLU A 58 10.44 1.12 9.08
N LYS A 59 9.62 0.97 10.12
CA LYS A 59 9.25 -0.33 10.71
C LYS A 59 8.04 -0.99 10.05
N ALA A 60 7.16 -0.23 9.42
CA ALA A 60 5.84 -0.71 8.98
C ALA A 60 5.88 -2.01 8.16
N GLU A 61 6.92 -2.21 7.35
CA GLU A 61 7.07 -3.41 6.50
C GLU A 61 7.69 -4.61 7.21
N LYS A 62 8.54 -4.38 8.23
CA LYS A 62 9.34 -5.43 8.88
C LYS A 62 8.80 -5.83 10.25
N ASP A 63 8.16 -4.88 10.92
CA ASP A 63 7.58 -5.00 12.26
C ASP A 63 6.32 -4.12 12.34
N PRO A 64 5.21 -4.56 11.72
CA PRO A 64 3.94 -3.80 11.74
C PRO A 64 3.45 -3.54 13.18
N ALA A 65 3.64 -4.50 14.09
CA ALA A 65 3.24 -4.35 15.49
C ALA A 65 4.06 -3.26 16.21
N GLY A 66 5.37 -3.20 15.97
CA GLY A 66 6.22 -2.13 16.46
C GLY A 66 5.87 -0.77 15.83
N ALA A 67 5.57 -0.75 14.52
CA ALA A 67 5.12 0.46 13.83
C ALA A 67 3.80 1.00 14.43
N LEU A 68 2.82 0.14 14.69
CA LEU A 68 1.55 0.51 15.34
C LEU A 68 1.76 1.19 16.70
N GLN A 69 2.71 0.71 17.51
CA GLN A 69 3.03 1.34 18.80
C GLN A 69 3.57 2.76 18.62
N LEU A 70 4.45 2.97 17.63
CA LEU A 70 5.02 4.28 17.31
C LEU A 70 3.97 5.24 16.75
N LEU A 71 3.05 4.76 15.90
CA LEU A 71 1.96 5.56 15.34
C LEU A 71 1.00 6.02 16.43
N ARG A 72 0.60 5.14 17.35
CA ARG A 72 -0.20 5.51 18.53
C ARG A 72 0.52 6.53 19.40
N GLY A 73 1.83 6.35 19.61
CA GLY A 73 2.68 7.32 20.31
C GLY A 73 2.65 8.69 19.63
N THR A 74 2.80 8.72 18.31
CA THR A 74 2.76 9.94 17.49
C THR A 74 1.41 10.66 17.59
N VAL A 75 0.30 9.93 17.51
CA VAL A 75 -1.06 10.48 17.65
C VAL A 75 -1.27 11.05 19.05
N HIS A 76 -0.92 10.30 20.10
CA HIS A 76 -1.05 10.78 21.49
C HIS A 76 -0.20 12.02 21.77
N GLU A 77 1.00 12.07 21.21
CA GLU A 77 1.91 13.20 21.35
C GLU A 77 1.39 14.42 20.59
N SER A 78 0.88 14.23 19.37
CA SER A 78 0.24 15.30 18.61
C SER A 78 -0.97 15.89 19.35
N ASP A 79 -1.76 15.02 19.97
CA ASP A 79 -2.88 15.41 20.85
C ASP A 79 -2.43 16.17 22.10
N ARG A 80 -1.30 15.79 22.71
CA ARG A 80 -0.70 16.50 23.85
C ARG A 80 -0.28 17.89 23.44
N ILE A 81 0.45 18.00 22.33
CA ILE A 81 0.91 19.27 21.74
C ILE A 81 -0.29 20.18 21.47
N LEU A 82 -1.34 19.65 20.82
CA LEU A 82 -2.54 20.45 20.49
C LEU A 82 -3.27 20.97 21.73
N ARG A 83 -3.38 20.16 22.79
CA ARG A 83 -4.01 20.58 24.07
C ARG A 83 -3.20 21.62 24.83
N ASN A 84 -1.88 21.57 24.72
CA ASN A 84 -0.97 22.47 25.42
C ASN A 84 -0.51 23.64 24.53
N TRP A 85 -1.00 23.72 23.29
CA TRP A 85 -0.59 24.75 22.35
C TRP A 85 -0.93 26.14 22.91
N PRO A 86 0.01 27.09 22.93
CA PRO A 86 -0.23 28.38 23.58
C PRO A 86 -1.40 29.13 22.93
N GLU A 87 -2.40 29.53 23.74
CA GLU A 87 -3.60 30.25 23.25
C GLU A 87 -3.26 31.58 22.55
N ASN A 88 -2.10 32.15 22.87
CA ASN A 88 -1.60 33.41 22.32
C ASN A 88 -0.71 33.23 21.09
N GLU A 89 -0.38 32.00 20.71
CA GLU A 89 0.35 31.70 19.49
C GLU A 89 -0.59 31.43 18.32
N THR A 90 -0.07 31.61 17.10
CA THR A 90 -0.78 31.17 15.90
C THR A 90 -0.96 29.65 15.95
N ARG A 91 -1.91 29.13 15.15
CA ARG A 91 -2.08 27.68 14.91
C ARG A 91 -0.71 26.98 14.71
N PRO A 92 -0.56 25.71 15.15
CA PRO A 92 0.64 24.91 14.93
C PRO A 92 1.20 25.01 13.50
N PRO A 93 2.51 24.85 13.29
CA PRO A 93 3.11 24.96 11.95
C PRO A 93 2.64 23.82 11.03
N PRO A 94 2.73 23.96 9.69
CA PRO A 94 2.30 22.92 8.75
C PRO A 94 2.91 21.54 8.98
N LYS A 95 4.17 21.48 9.46
CA LYS A 95 4.86 20.21 9.79
C LYS A 95 4.14 19.39 10.86
N PHE A 96 3.53 20.05 11.84
CA PHE A 96 2.73 19.38 12.88
C PHE A 96 1.54 18.65 12.26
N TYR A 97 0.80 19.34 11.41
CA TYR A 97 -0.39 18.80 10.75
C TYR A 97 -0.07 17.69 9.75
N LEU A 98 1.03 17.82 9.00
CA LEU A 98 1.56 16.73 8.19
C LEU A 98 1.82 15.48 9.05
N THR A 99 2.57 15.64 10.14
CA THR A 99 2.93 14.54 11.04
C THR A 99 1.69 13.87 11.61
N TYR A 100 0.75 14.66 12.13
CA TYR A 100 -0.46 14.13 12.75
C TYR A 100 -1.37 13.44 11.72
N GLY A 101 -1.65 14.10 10.60
CA GLY A 101 -2.49 13.55 9.54
C GLY A 101 -1.92 12.26 8.93
N SER A 102 -0.61 12.22 8.66
CA SER A 102 0.05 11.02 8.18
C SER A 102 0.04 9.88 9.21
N ALA A 103 0.24 10.19 10.50
CA ALA A 103 0.18 9.17 11.55
C ALA A 103 -1.22 8.55 11.67
N LEU A 104 -2.29 9.36 11.54
CA LEU A 104 -3.67 8.87 11.55
C LEU A 104 -3.94 7.95 10.35
N TYR A 105 -3.51 8.34 9.15
CA TYR A 105 -3.65 7.52 7.95
C TYR A 105 -2.94 6.17 8.09
N GLU A 106 -1.65 6.17 8.47
CA GLU A 106 -0.88 4.93 8.63
C GLU A 106 -1.41 4.07 9.79
N LEU A 107 -1.88 4.68 10.88
CA LEU A 107 -2.48 3.96 12.00
C LEU A 107 -3.75 3.24 11.57
N GLY A 108 -4.64 3.91 10.84
CA GLY A 108 -5.84 3.31 10.31
C GLY A 108 -5.54 2.17 9.34
N ARG A 109 -4.54 2.36 8.46
CA ARG A 109 -4.13 1.35 7.47
C ARG A 109 -3.60 0.06 8.10
N LEU A 110 -2.89 0.17 9.23
CA LEU A 110 -2.27 -0.98 9.90
C LEU A 110 -3.15 -1.61 10.99
N THR A 111 -4.29 -1.00 11.34
CA THR A 111 -5.18 -1.53 12.39
C THR A 111 -6.22 -2.46 11.77
N GLU A 112 -6.20 -3.74 12.16
CA GLU A 112 -7.14 -4.76 11.65
C GLU A 112 -8.50 -4.75 12.38
N ASP A 113 -8.51 -4.25 13.62
CA ASP A 113 -9.64 -4.40 14.55
C ASP A 113 -10.67 -3.26 14.47
N GLU A 114 -10.35 -2.18 13.73
CA GLU A 114 -11.09 -0.93 13.69
C GLU A 114 -11.46 -0.56 12.24
N GLU A 115 -12.56 0.16 12.05
CA GLU A 115 -12.93 0.67 10.73
C GLU A 115 -11.91 1.70 10.24
N PHE A 116 -11.49 1.62 8.99
CA PHE A 116 -10.48 2.54 8.42
C PHE A 116 -11.06 3.94 8.14
N GLU A 117 -12.34 4.04 7.76
CA GLU A 117 -12.97 5.31 7.33
C GLU A 117 -12.86 6.46 8.35
N PRO A 118 -13.10 6.25 9.66
CA PRO A 118 -12.91 7.31 10.66
C PRO A 118 -11.47 7.87 10.70
N PHE A 119 -10.45 7.01 10.47
CA PHE A 119 -9.07 7.47 10.39
C PHE A 119 -8.81 8.28 9.12
N LEU A 120 -9.43 7.91 8.00
CA LEU A 120 -9.35 8.66 6.74
C LEU A 120 -9.96 10.06 6.89
N GLU A 121 -11.14 10.17 7.51
CA GLU A 121 -11.78 11.45 7.79
C GLU A 121 -10.92 12.34 8.69
N ALA A 122 -10.38 11.77 9.78
CA ALA A 122 -9.53 12.51 10.71
C ALA A 122 -8.19 12.92 10.07
N ALA A 123 -7.58 12.04 9.27
CA ALA A 123 -6.36 12.34 8.54
C ALA A 123 -6.59 13.47 7.52
N GLU A 124 -7.68 13.40 6.74
CA GLU A 124 -8.07 14.45 5.80
C GLU A 124 -8.25 15.81 6.48
N GLU A 125 -8.97 15.86 7.61
CA GLU A 125 -9.16 17.10 8.38
C GLU A 125 -7.81 17.70 8.80
N ARG A 126 -6.91 16.89 9.40
CA ARG A 126 -5.62 17.36 9.88
C ARG A 126 -4.70 17.79 8.74
N LEU A 127 -4.67 17.07 7.62
CA LEU A 127 -3.87 17.45 6.46
C LEU A 127 -4.40 18.74 5.83
N GLN A 128 -5.73 18.93 5.79
CA GLN A 128 -6.33 20.18 5.29
C GLN A 128 -5.98 21.37 6.20
N ASP A 129 -6.02 21.20 7.52
CA ASP A 129 -5.56 22.21 8.48
C ASP A 129 -4.11 22.63 8.19
N GLY A 130 -3.25 21.67 7.83
CA GLY A 130 -1.86 21.92 7.45
C GLY A 130 -1.69 22.74 6.17
N LEU A 131 -2.52 22.48 5.15
CA LEU A 131 -2.53 23.25 3.91
C LEU A 131 -3.07 24.66 4.13
N ASP A 132 -4.16 24.81 4.89
CA ASP A 132 -4.72 26.10 5.26
C ASP A 132 -3.69 26.93 6.05
N ARG A 133 -2.98 26.29 6.98
CA ARG A 133 -1.91 26.96 7.72
C ARG A 133 -0.78 27.42 6.80
N PHE A 134 -0.37 26.59 5.84
CA PHE A 134 0.64 26.97 4.87
C PHE A 134 0.21 28.20 4.05
N GLU A 135 -1.07 28.31 3.69
CA GLU A 135 -1.60 29.47 2.97
C GLU A 135 -1.52 30.77 3.78
N GLU A 136 -1.65 30.70 5.10
CA GLU A 136 -1.54 31.84 6.01
C GLU A 136 -0.10 32.32 6.27
N LEU A 137 0.91 31.54 5.89
CA LEU A 137 2.31 31.95 6.08
C LEU A 137 2.62 33.19 5.24
N THR A 138 3.15 34.22 5.90
CA THR A 138 3.55 35.48 5.26
C THR A 138 4.76 35.30 4.35
N GLU A 139 5.67 34.41 4.74
CA GLU A 139 6.85 34.03 3.97
C GLU A 139 6.89 32.51 3.85
N LYS A 140 7.10 32.03 2.63
CA LYS A 140 7.16 30.61 2.29
C LYS A 140 8.58 30.30 1.84
N ASP A 141 9.34 29.69 2.72
CA ASP A 141 10.67 29.17 2.42
C ASP A 141 10.60 27.80 1.73
N GLU A 142 11.76 27.28 1.30
CA GLU A 142 11.85 25.98 0.63
C GLU A 142 11.32 24.83 1.50
N GLN A 143 11.53 24.88 2.82
CA GLN A 143 11.12 23.83 3.74
C GLN A 143 9.59 23.79 3.93
N SER A 144 8.95 24.95 4.05
CA SER A 144 7.49 25.06 4.14
C SER A 144 6.81 24.65 2.83
N VAL A 145 7.41 24.94 1.67
CA VAL A 145 6.93 24.46 0.36
C VAL A 145 7.06 22.94 0.28
N ASP A 146 8.23 22.37 0.63
CA ASP A 146 8.43 20.90 0.67
C ASP A 146 7.44 20.22 1.63
N THR A 147 7.21 20.80 2.80
CA THR A 147 6.22 20.31 3.75
C THR A 147 4.81 20.33 3.15
N ALA A 148 4.41 21.43 2.49
CA ALA A 148 3.11 21.53 1.86
C ALA A 148 2.94 20.51 0.72
N ASP A 149 3.97 20.25 -0.08
CA ASP A 149 3.93 19.23 -1.12
C ASP A 149 3.83 17.81 -0.52
N LYS A 150 4.56 17.53 0.56
CA LYS A 150 4.40 16.26 1.32
C LYS A 150 2.99 16.12 1.90
N THR A 151 2.39 17.21 2.40
CA THR A 151 0.99 17.22 2.86
C THR A 151 0.03 16.93 1.72
N ARG A 152 0.25 17.48 0.52
CA ARG A 152 -0.56 17.17 -0.68
C ARG A 152 -0.46 15.69 -1.08
N ILE A 153 0.74 15.10 -0.97
CA ILE A 153 0.95 13.68 -1.27
C ILE A 153 0.25 12.80 -0.23
N ALA A 154 0.38 13.11 1.06
CA ALA A 154 -0.36 12.41 2.11
C ALA A 154 -1.88 12.53 1.91
N MET A 155 -2.36 13.71 1.52
CA MET A 155 -3.77 13.94 1.23
C MET A 155 -4.26 13.10 0.04
N ALA A 156 -3.46 13.00 -1.01
CA ALA A 156 -3.78 12.16 -2.16
C ALA A 156 -3.83 10.66 -1.78
N LYS A 157 -2.95 10.16 -0.90
CA LYS A 157 -3.05 8.80 -0.35
C LYS A 157 -4.39 8.56 0.36
N VAL A 158 -4.85 9.54 1.15
CA VAL A 158 -6.16 9.49 1.80
C VAL A 158 -7.29 9.44 0.77
N TRP A 159 -7.27 10.29 -0.25
CA TRP A 159 -8.30 10.30 -1.29
C TRP A 159 -8.34 9.02 -2.13
N ILE A 160 -7.18 8.41 -2.43
CA ILE A 160 -7.11 7.10 -3.08
C ILE A 160 -7.79 6.05 -2.21
N ALA A 161 -7.45 5.99 -0.92
CA ALA A 161 -8.05 5.02 0.01
C ALA A 161 -9.58 5.20 0.12
N LYS A 162 -10.07 6.44 0.21
CA LYS A 162 -11.51 6.73 0.23
C LYS A 162 -12.18 6.37 -1.10
N ALA A 163 -11.51 6.60 -2.22
CA ALA A 163 -12.03 6.27 -3.55
C ALA A 163 -12.15 4.76 -3.77
N SER A 164 -11.29 3.93 -3.15
CA SER A 164 -11.36 2.48 -3.26
C SER A 164 -12.73 1.92 -2.85
N GLY A 165 -13.36 2.47 -1.81
CA GLY A 165 -14.71 2.05 -1.39
C GLY A 165 -15.84 2.48 -2.32
N ALA A 166 -15.54 3.34 -3.31
CA ALA A 166 -16.48 3.81 -4.32
C ALA A 166 -16.26 3.17 -5.70
N VAL A 167 -15.21 2.35 -5.87
CA VAL A 167 -15.00 1.57 -7.09
C VAL A 167 -16.08 0.49 -7.15
N ASN A 168 -16.72 0.36 -8.31
CA ASN A 168 -17.74 -0.62 -8.56
C ASN A 168 -17.44 -1.28 -9.90
N ASP A 169 -17.21 -2.59 -9.89
CA ASP A 169 -16.87 -3.39 -11.07
C ASP A 169 -17.91 -3.25 -12.19
N ALA A 170 -19.16 -2.89 -11.86
CA ALA A 170 -20.23 -2.69 -12.83
C ALA A 170 -20.20 -1.32 -13.52
N ASN A 171 -19.39 -0.36 -13.05
CA ASN A 171 -19.30 0.96 -13.62
C ASN A 171 -17.84 1.42 -13.72
N ASP A 172 -17.32 1.47 -14.95
CA ASP A 172 -15.94 1.87 -15.28
C ASP A 172 -15.57 3.33 -14.94
N ASP A 173 -16.48 4.05 -14.30
CA ASP A 173 -16.29 5.43 -13.89
C ASP A 173 -15.25 5.52 -12.76
N ILE A 174 -14.18 6.27 -13.02
CA ILE A 174 -13.19 6.61 -12.00
C ILE A 174 -13.79 7.65 -11.04
N PRO A 175 -13.82 7.40 -9.72
CA PRO A 175 -14.30 8.37 -8.75
C PRO A 175 -13.56 9.72 -8.86
N GLU A 176 -14.28 10.82 -8.65
CA GLU A 176 -13.71 12.17 -8.71
C GLU A 176 -12.53 12.33 -7.74
N LEU A 177 -12.60 11.70 -6.57
CA LEU A 177 -11.52 11.69 -5.59
C LEU A 177 -10.23 11.05 -6.12
N ALA A 178 -10.32 9.95 -6.86
CA ALA A 178 -9.16 9.28 -7.43
C ALA A 178 -8.51 10.14 -8.54
N THR A 179 -9.33 10.76 -9.39
CA THR A 179 -8.85 11.72 -10.40
C THR A 179 -8.17 12.92 -9.74
N ARG A 180 -8.79 13.49 -8.71
CA ARG A 180 -8.22 14.60 -7.92
C ARG A 180 -6.90 14.21 -7.26
N ALA A 181 -6.79 12.97 -6.78
CA ALA A 181 -5.56 12.47 -6.17
C ALA A 181 -4.41 12.43 -7.20
N LEU A 182 -4.61 11.83 -8.38
CA LEU A 182 -3.58 11.79 -9.42
C LEU A 182 -3.13 13.19 -9.84
N ASP A 183 -4.07 14.11 -10.09
CA ASP A 183 -3.77 15.51 -10.43
C ASP A 183 -2.94 16.21 -9.34
N THR A 184 -3.20 15.89 -8.08
CA THR A 184 -2.51 16.47 -6.93
C THR A 184 -1.10 15.89 -6.80
N LEU A 185 -0.95 14.58 -7.01
CA LEU A 185 0.35 13.91 -7.02
C LEU A 185 1.23 14.45 -8.15
N ASP A 186 0.69 14.60 -9.36
CA ASP A 186 1.43 15.15 -10.51
C ASP A 186 1.94 16.56 -10.21
N LYS A 187 1.11 17.41 -9.61
CA LYS A 187 1.53 18.78 -9.25
C LYS A 187 2.63 18.77 -8.19
N ALA A 188 2.49 17.94 -7.15
CA ALA A 188 3.46 17.86 -6.06
C ALA A 188 4.81 17.30 -6.54
N LEU A 189 4.80 16.21 -7.32
CA LEU A 189 6.01 15.53 -7.81
C LEU A 189 6.77 16.30 -8.90
N ASN A 190 6.07 17.18 -9.64
CA ASN A 190 6.68 18.14 -10.55
C ASN A 190 7.13 19.43 -9.85
N GLY A 191 6.79 19.60 -8.57
CA GLY A 191 7.26 20.68 -7.70
C GLY A 191 8.68 20.44 -7.17
N SER A 192 8.98 21.03 -6.02
CA SER A 192 10.29 20.92 -5.35
C SER A 192 10.32 19.86 -4.25
N VAL A 193 9.32 18.98 -4.21
CA VAL A 193 9.19 17.97 -3.15
C VAL A 193 10.39 17.02 -3.12
N LYS A 194 10.93 16.81 -1.92
CA LYS A 194 12.02 15.88 -1.65
C LYS A 194 11.45 14.62 -1.02
N LEU A 195 11.16 13.63 -1.86
CA LEU A 195 10.81 12.28 -1.43
C LEU A 195 12.02 11.35 -1.46
N THR A 196 12.06 10.40 -0.53
CA THR A 196 12.97 9.26 -0.59
C THR A 196 12.52 8.30 -1.69
N THR A 197 13.43 7.48 -2.21
CA THR A 197 13.07 6.43 -3.18
C THR A 197 12.09 5.44 -2.59
N THR A 198 12.24 5.08 -1.31
CA THR A 198 11.27 4.26 -0.57
C THR A 198 9.85 4.84 -0.64
N SER A 199 9.67 6.13 -0.34
CA SER A 199 8.35 6.77 -0.38
C SER A 199 7.79 6.89 -1.81
N MET A 200 8.65 7.04 -2.82
CA MET A 200 8.20 7.03 -4.23
C MET A 200 7.69 5.65 -4.65
N VAL A 201 8.40 4.58 -4.26
CA VAL A 201 8.01 3.21 -4.58
C VAL A 201 6.72 2.82 -3.84
N GLU A 202 6.61 3.17 -2.56
CA GLU A 202 5.38 2.97 -1.78
C GLU A 202 4.18 3.70 -2.41
N LEU A 203 4.37 4.96 -2.84
CA LEU A 203 3.32 5.73 -3.50
C LEU A 203 2.88 5.10 -4.83
N ALA A 204 3.83 4.61 -5.63
CA ALA A 204 3.52 3.91 -6.87
C ALA A 204 2.73 2.62 -6.61
N SER A 205 3.11 1.85 -5.59
CA SER A 205 2.39 0.64 -5.17
C SER A 205 0.94 0.95 -4.76
N ILE A 206 0.72 1.99 -3.94
CA ILE A 206 -0.63 2.44 -3.55
C ILE A 206 -1.48 2.79 -4.78
N VAL A 207 -0.91 3.53 -5.72
CA VAL A 207 -1.62 3.96 -6.94
C VAL A 207 -1.93 2.77 -7.84
N GLN A 208 -0.98 1.86 -8.03
CA GLN A 208 -1.17 0.65 -8.83
C GLN A 208 -2.26 -0.24 -8.24
N ASN A 209 -2.21 -0.54 -6.94
CA ASN A 209 -3.19 -1.39 -6.27
C ASN A 209 -4.61 -0.80 -6.32
N HIS A 210 -4.74 0.53 -6.33
CA HIS A 210 -6.04 1.17 -6.57
C HIS A 210 -6.50 1.00 -8.01
N GLY A 211 -5.57 1.06 -8.97
CA GLY A 211 -5.83 0.77 -10.39
C GLY A 211 -6.33 -0.65 -10.63
N ASP A 212 -5.86 -1.62 -9.85
CA ASP A 212 -6.26 -3.03 -9.98
C ASP A 212 -7.71 -3.29 -9.56
N LEU A 213 -8.37 -2.32 -8.90
CA LEU A 213 -9.79 -2.42 -8.51
C LEU A 213 -10.75 -2.23 -9.69
N TYR A 214 -10.29 -1.76 -10.85
CA TYR A 214 -11.16 -1.42 -11.97
C TYR A 214 -11.27 -2.59 -12.95
N GLY A 215 -12.50 -2.86 -13.43
CA GLY A 215 -12.76 -3.91 -14.43
C GLY A 215 -12.28 -3.58 -15.84
N SER A 216 -12.31 -2.31 -16.28
CA SER A 216 -11.81 -1.95 -17.62
C SER A 216 -10.32 -1.65 -17.68
N LEU A 217 -9.69 -2.13 -18.75
CA LEU A 217 -8.31 -1.84 -19.08
C LEU A 217 -8.00 -0.34 -19.18
N GLU A 218 -8.92 0.48 -19.71
CA GLU A 218 -8.73 1.92 -19.81
C GLU A 218 -8.55 2.57 -18.43
N SER A 219 -9.38 2.18 -17.48
CA SER A 219 -9.32 2.72 -16.11
C SER A 219 -8.11 2.20 -15.37
N GLN A 220 -7.79 0.90 -15.46
CA GLN A 220 -6.56 0.33 -14.90
C GLN A 220 -5.30 1.05 -15.42
N ASN A 221 -5.21 1.26 -16.74
CA ASN A 221 -4.05 1.88 -17.39
C ASN A 221 -3.75 3.29 -16.87
N LYS A 222 -4.75 4.09 -16.50
CA LYS A 222 -4.53 5.45 -15.98
C LYS A 222 -3.66 5.44 -14.71
N PHE A 223 -3.89 4.48 -13.82
CA PHE A 223 -3.15 4.34 -12.57
C PHE A 223 -1.86 3.55 -12.77
N ARG A 224 -1.90 2.45 -13.54
CA ARG A 224 -0.72 1.63 -13.84
C ARG A 224 0.35 2.43 -14.59
N ASP A 225 -0.01 3.18 -15.63
CA ASP A 225 0.93 4.01 -16.37
C ASP A 225 1.54 5.12 -15.49
N TRP A 226 0.75 5.65 -14.55
CA TRP A 226 1.24 6.65 -13.60
C TRP A 226 2.28 6.03 -12.65
N ALA A 227 1.96 4.88 -12.06
CA ALA A 227 2.85 4.15 -11.16
C ALA A 227 4.14 3.71 -11.88
N GLU A 228 4.01 3.15 -13.10
CA GLU A 228 5.13 2.73 -13.93
C GLU A 228 6.09 3.90 -14.23
N LYS A 229 5.57 5.08 -14.59
CA LYS A 229 6.42 6.26 -14.82
C LYS A 229 7.19 6.68 -13.56
N LEU A 230 6.56 6.61 -12.40
CA LEU A 230 7.23 6.94 -11.13
C LEU A 230 8.32 5.91 -10.78
N LEU A 231 8.03 4.62 -10.94
CA LEU A 231 8.99 3.53 -10.70
C LEU A 231 10.17 3.58 -11.67
N GLN A 232 9.93 3.88 -12.95
CA GLN A 232 10.99 4.09 -13.94
C GLN A 232 11.87 5.29 -13.60
N ARG A 233 11.31 6.37 -13.01
CA ARG A 233 12.10 7.49 -12.49
C ARG A 233 13.01 7.02 -11.35
N VAL A 234 12.51 6.20 -10.42
CA VAL A 234 13.33 5.61 -9.34
C VAL A 234 14.47 4.78 -9.93
N LEU A 235 14.19 3.89 -10.89
CA LEU A 235 15.21 3.04 -11.50
C LEU A 235 16.22 3.78 -12.37
N LYS A 236 15.87 4.98 -12.86
CA LYS A 236 16.83 5.83 -13.55
C LYS A 236 17.92 6.34 -12.61
N ASP A 237 17.55 6.66 -11.36
CA ASP A 237 18.46 7.19 -10.35
C ASP A 237 19.12 6.06 -9.54
N GLU A 238 18.39 4.97 -9.29
CA GLU A 238 18.83 3.76 -8.58
C GLU A 238 18.50 2.49 -9.39
N PRO A 239 19.29 2.13 -10.42
CA PRO A 239 19.00 1.00 -11.31
C PRO A 239 18.94 -0.39 -10.63
N ASP A 240 19.51 -0.49 -9.44
CA ASP A 240 19.57 -1.72 -8.65
C ASP A 240 18.50 -1.75 -7.54
N ASN A 241 17.56 -0.80 -7.52
CA ASN A 241 16.48 -0.76 -6.53
C ASN A 241 15.54 -1.96 -6.72
N THR A 242 15.73 -2.98 -5.89
CA THR A 242 15.03 -4.27 -5.99
C THR A 242 13.53 -4.13 -5.82
N ARG A 243 13.10 -3.24 -4.92
CA ARG A 243 11.69 -3.01 -4.65
C ARG A 243 11.01 -2.37 -5.86
N ALA A 244 11.62 -1.35 -6.47
CA ALA A 244 11.05 -0.73 -7.66
C ALA A 244 10.95 -1.71 -8.84
N LEU A 245 11.92 -2.61 -8.99
CA LEU A 245 11.84 -3.72 -9.97
C LEU A 245 10.68 -4.67 -9.64
N SER A 246 10.53 -5.09 -8.39
CA SER A 246 9.42 -5.95 -7.96
C SER A 246 8.05 -5.30 -8.22
N GLU A 247 7.85 -4.02 -7.87
CA GLU A 247 6.58 -3.34 -8.12
C GLU A 247 6.25 -3.23 -9.62
N LEU A 248 7.25 -2.98 -10.48
CA LEU A 248 7.05 -3.03 -11.93
C LEU A 248 6.64 -4.43 -12.40
N GLY A 249 7.27 -5.48 -11.85
CA GLY A 249 6.88 -6.86 -12.13
C GLY A 249 5.43 -7.14 -11.74
N LEU A 250 5.02 -6.71 -10.54
CA LEU A 250 3.64 -6.85 -10.06
C LEU A 250 2.65 -6.11 -10.97
N GLY A 251 2.99 -4.91 -11.44
CA GLY A 251 2.13 -4.15 -12.36
C GLY A 251 1.92 -4.85 -13.70
N LYS A 252 2.94 -5.55 -14.21
CA LYS A 252 2.83 -6.38 -15.41
C LYS A 252 2.10 -7.70 -15.16
N LEU A 253 2.25 -8.28 -13.97
CA LEU A 253 1.52 -9.49 -13.58
C LEU A 253 0.02 -9.21 -13.40
N SER A 254 -0.35 -8.07 -12.81
CA SER A 254 -1.74 -7.58 -12.77
C SER A 254 -2.32 -7.42 -14.18
N LEU A 255 -1.57 -6.83 -15.12
CA LEU A 255 -1.98 -6.73 -16.53
C LEU A 255 -2.17 -8.12 -17.17
N ALA A 256 -1.31 -9.07 -16.86
CA ALA A 256 -1.48 -10.43 -17.35
C ALA A 256 -2.77 -11.06 -16.82
N ASN A 257 -3.06 -10.91 -15.53
CA ASN A 257 -4.27 -11.45 -14.91
C ASN A 257 -5.53 -10.86 -15.55
N TYR A 258 -5.56 -9.55 -15.82
CA TYR A 258 -6.64 -8.93 -16.59
C TYR A 258 -6.86 -9.64 -17.94
N TRP A 259 -5.79 -9.92 -18.69
CA TRP A 259 -5.91 -10.59 -19.99
C TRP A 259 -6.33 -12.06 -19.88
N LEU A 260 -5.91 -12.75 -18.82
CA LEU A 260 -6.35 -14.12 -18.54
C LEU A 260 -7.85 -14.16 -18.22
N GLU A 261 -8.35 -13.25 -17.37
CA GLU A 261 -9.78 -13.12 -17.08
C GLU A 261 -10.59 -12.85 -18.35
N GLN A 262 -10.11 -11.96 -19.22
CA GLN A 262 -10.77 -11.68 -20.50
C GLN A 262 -10.73 -12.87 -21.48
N ALA A 263 -9.70 -13.73 -21.41
CA ALA A 263 -9.63 -14.94 -22.21
C ALA A 263 -10.65 -15.99 -21.73
N ASP A 264 -10.85 -16.10 -20.41
CA ASP A 264 -11.82 -17.01 -19.80
C ASP A 264 -13.27 -16.58 -20.10
N GLU A 265 -13.60 -15.29 -19.97
CA GLU A 265 -14.94 -14.76 -20.28
C GLU A 265 -15.34 -15.00 -21.75
N GLN A 266 -14.39 -14.87 -22.68
CA GLN A 266 -14.66 -15.16 -24.11
C GLN A 266 -14.81 -16.66 -24.40
N GLY A 267 -14.27 -17.52 -23.54
CA GLY A 267 -14.38 -18.98 -23.66
C GLY A 267 -15.72 -19.55 -23.21
N GLU A 268 -16.46 -18.83 -22.36
CA GLU A 268 -17.77 -19.26 -21.83
C GLU A 268 -18.95 -18.97 -22.78
N ASP A 269 -18.83 -17.99 -23.69
CA ASP A 269 -19.87 -17.68 -24.71
C ASP A 269 -19.88 -18.66 -25.89
N ASP A 270 -18.85 -19.50 -26.03
CA ASP A 270 -18.80 -20.62 -26.97
C ASP A 270 -19.43 -21.88 -26.35
N GLU A 271 -20.74 -21.83 -26.04
CA GLU A 271 -21.61 -22.96 -25.64
C GLU A 271 -21.79 -24.01 -26.78
N ASP A 272 -20.72 -24.41 -27.47
CA ASP A 272 -20.69 -25.67 -28.20
C ASP A 272 -20.05 -26.74 -27.29
N GLU A 273 -20.90 -27.24 -26.39
CA GLU A 273 -20.76 -28.50 -25.67
C GLU A 273 -20.37 -29.61 -26.67
N GLU A 274 -19.09 -29.99 -26.67
CA GLU A 274 -18.44 -31.18 -27.27
C GLU A 274 -17.14 -30.82 -28.01
N LYS A 275 -16.19 -30.15 -27.34
CA LYS A 275 -14.79 -30.22 -27.76
C LYS A 275 -14.11 -31.32 -26.95
N GLU A 276 -14.09 -32.52 -27.53
CA GLU A 276 -13.02 -33.51 -27.30
C GLU A 276 -11.68 -32.76 -27.17
N GLU A 277 -10.78 -33.21 -26.28
CA GLU A 277 -9.41 -32.70 -26.05
C GLU A 277 -8.63 -32.49 -27.37
N GLN A 278 -8.96 -31.45 -28.12
CA GLN A 278 -8.20 -31.02 -29.28
C GLN A 278 -7.06 -30.21 -28.71
N GLU A 279 -5.86 -30.78 -28.78
CA GLU A 279 -4.60 -30.09 -28.49
C GLU A 279 -4.67 -28.66 -29.04
N LYS A 280 -4.69 -27.68 -28.13
CA LYS A 280 -4.71 -26.26 -28.47
C LYS A 280 -3.43 -25.94 -29.24
N LYS A 281 -3.57 -25.48 -30.49
CA LYS A 281 -2.43 -25.25 -31.40
C LYS A 281 -1.92 -23.81 -31.40
N GLU A 282 -2.76 -22.87 -31.00
CA GLU A 282 -2.44 -21.44 -31.01
C GLU A 282 -3.12 -20.76 -29.81
N LEU A 283 -2.47 -19.72 -29.29
CA LEU A 283 -3.01 -18.85 -28.25
C LEU A 283 -4.00 -17.85 -28.85
N SER A 284 -5.07 -17.54 -28.12
CA SER A 284 -5.97 -16.43 -28.41
C SER A 284 -5.21 -15.10 -28.35
N LYS A 285 -5.85 -14.01 -28.79
CA LYS A 285 -5.23 -12.69 -28.75
C LYS A 285 -5.01 -12.23 -27.30
N GLU A 286 -5.98 -12.49 -26.44
CA GLU A 286 -5.97 -12.20 -25.01
C GLU A 286 -4.85 -13.01 -24.34
N GLU A 287 -4.72 -14.29 -24.64
CA GLU A 287 -3.62 -15.13 -24.13
C GLU A 287 -2.24 -14.68 -24.63
N GLN A 288 -2.14 -14.20 -25.87
CA GLN A 288 -0.89 -13.61 -26.37
C GLN A 288 -0.52 -12.34 -25.58
N ASN A 289 -1.49 -11.47 -25.31
CA ASN A 289 -1.26 -10.28 -24.49
C ASN A 289 -0.88 -10.65 -23.05
N ALA A 290 -1.52 -11.66 -22.46
CA ALA A 290 -1.17 -12.19 -21.16
C ALA A 290 0.27 -12.73 -21.15
N PHE A 291 0.63 -13.53 -22.15
CA PHE A 291 1.97 -14.10 -22.29
C PHE A 291 3.06 -13.01 -22.39
N GLU A 292 2.82 -11.96 -23.18
CA GLU A 292 3.74 -10.82 -23.29
C GLU A 292 3.91 -10.10 -21.94
N ALA A 293 2.80 -9.85 -21.23
CA ALA A 293 2.82 -9.21 -19.91
C ALA A 293 3.54 -10.08 -18.86
N ILE A 294 3.30 -11.40 -18.84
CA ILE A 294 3.99 -12.36 -17.97
C ILE A 294 5.50 -12.36 -18.25
N THR A 295 5.88 -12.38 -19.52
CA THR A 295 7.30 -12.35 -19.92
C THR A 295 7.97 -11.08 -19.42
N GLU A 296 7.30 -9.93 -19.49
CA GLU A 296 7.81 -8.67 -18.94
C GLU A 296 7.89 -8.69 -17.41
N ALA A 297 6.86 -9.22 -16.73
CA ALA A 297 6.83 -9.38 -15.27
C ALA A 297 8.02 -10.23 -14.77
N LYS A 298 8.21 -11.41 -15.36
CA LYS A 298 9.34 -12.30 -15.07
C LYS A 298 10.68 -11.59 -15.20
N LYS A 299 10.87 -10.83 -16.28
CA LYS A 299 12.12 -10.10 -16.52
C LYS A 299 12.41 -9.10 -15.39
N TYR A 300 11.40 -8.45 -14.82
CA TYR A 300 11.59 -7.56 -13.67
C TYR A 300 11.88 -8.34 -12.38
N PHE A 301 11.15 -9.43 -12.11
CA PHE A 301 11.40 -10.26 -10.92
C PHE A 301 12.78 -10.94 -10.95
N GLU A 302 13.22 -11.44 -12.10
CA GLU A 302 14.58 -12.00 -12.27
C GLU A 302 15.67 -10.95 -12.02
N GLN A 303 15.45 -9.71 -12.49
CA GLN A 303 16.35 -8.60 -12.19
C GLN A 303 16.34 -8.28 -10.69
N ALA A 304 15.16 -8.15 -10.08
CA ALA A 304 15.03 -7.89 -8.65
C ALA A 304 15.76 -8.95 -7.83
N LEU A 305 15.57 -10.23 -8.16
CA LEU A 305 16.22 -11.36 -7.51
C LEU A 305 17.74 -11.32 -7.69
N THR A 306 18.21 -11.07 -8.91
CA THR A 306 19.64 -10.96 -9.22
C THR A 306 20.30 -9.82 -8.44
N LYS A 307 19.63 -8.67 -8.32
CA LYS A 307 20.13 -7.49 -7.61
C LYS A 307 20.06 -7.66 -6.09
N ALA A 308 19.05 -8.38 -5.58
CA ALA A 308 18.91 -8.66 -4.16
C ALA A 308 20.00 -9.62 -3.65
N GLY A 309 20.38 -10.62 -4.45
CA GLY A 309 21.38 -11.62 -4.08
C GLY A 309 20.99 -12.33 -2.77
N ASP A 310 21.86 -12.29 -1.76
CA ASP A 310 21.60 -12.89 -0.44
C ASP A 310 20.49 -12.19 0.36
N ASN A 311 20.09 -10.98 -0.05
CA ASN A 311 19.01 -10.21 0.58
C ASN A 311 17.65 -10.42 -0.11
N ALA A 312 17.53 -11.39 -1.02
CA ALA A 312 16.26 -11.74 -1.63
C ALA A 312 15.22 -12.08 -0.55
N THR A 313 13.99 -11.59 -0.73
CA THR A 313 12.89 -11.89 0.20
C THR A 313 12.15 -13.14 -0.29
N PRO A 314 11.47 -13.87 0.61
CA PRO A 314 10.58 -14.96 0.21
C PRO A 314 9.55 -14.52 -0.84
N GLN A 315 9.04 -13.29 -0.72
CA GLN A 315 8.07 -12.73 -1.65
C GLN A 315 8.61 -12.63 -3.08
N THR A 316 9.84 -12.13 -3.28
CA THR A 316 10.42 -12.03 -4.64
C THR A 316 10.51 -13.38 -5.34
N PHE A 317 10.76 -14.46 -4.59
CA PHE A 317 10.73 -15.81 -5.13
C PHE A 317 9.31 -16.29 -5.44
N ALA A 318 8.33 -15.97 -4.59
CA ALA A 318 6.93 -16.31 -4.82
C ALA A 318 6.37 -15.59 -6.06
N ASP A 319 6.63 -14.29 -6.20
CA ASP A 319 6.19 -13.50 -7.37
C ASP A 319 6.76 -14.08 -8.68
N LEU A 320 8.05 -14.45 -8.68
CA LEU A 320 8.68 -15.10 -9.83
C LEU A 320 8.11 -16.50 -10.10
N ALA A 321 7.76 -17.25 -9.05
CA ALA A 321 7.14 -18.56 -9.19
C ALA A 321 5.76 -18.44 -9.83
N GLU A 322 4.94 -17.47 -9.39
CA GLU A 322 3.62 -17.19 -9.96
C GLU A 322 3.72 -16.81 -11.44
N ALA A 323 4.65 -15.93 -11.79
CA ALA A 323 4.87 -15.57 -13.19
C ALA A 323 5.34 -16.77 -14.05
N CYS A 324 6.20 -17.65 -13.51
CA CYS A 324 6.58 -18.90 -14.19
C CYS A 324 5.40 -19.87 -14.35
N LEU A 325 4.54 -19.95 -13.34
CA LEU A 325 3.35 -20.82 -13.35
C LEU A 325 2.35 -20.34 -14.41
N ASN A 326 2.06 -19.04 -14.45
CA ASN A 326 1.16 -18.46 -15.43
C ASN A 326 1.69 -18.60 -16.86
N GLU A 327 3.02 -18.46 -17.05
CA GLU A 327 3.65 -18.74 -18.34
C GLU A 327 3.48 -20.20 -18.75
N ALA A 328 3.72 -21.15 -17.82
CA ALA A 328 3.59 -22.58 -18.09
C ALA A 328 2.16 -22.94 -18.54
N ASN A 329 1.14 -22.31 -17.94
CA ASN A 329 -0.26 -22.51 -18.32
C ASN A 329 -0.57 -22.07 -19.76
N LEU A 330 0.23 -21.16 -20.33
CA LEU A 330 0.07 -20.65 -21.70
C LEU A 330 1.04 -21.31 -22.70
N VAL A 331 1.94 -22.19 -22.27
CA VAL A 331 2.86 -22.90 -23.17
C VAL A 331 2.20 -24.16 -23.74
N LEU A 332 2.14 -24.24 -25.07
CA LEU A 332 1.46 -25.32 -25.78
C LEU A 332 2.28 -26.62 -25.86
N SER A 333 3.60 -26.56 -25.67
CA SER A 333 4.46 -27.73 -25.68
C SER A 333 4.54 -28.35 -24.29
N GLU A 334 4.07 -29.59 -24.12
CA GLU A 334 4.13 -30.31 -22.83
C GLU A 334 5.55 -30.38 -22.26
N ASP A 335 6.56 -30.58 -23.10
CA ASP A 335 7.97 -30.64 -22.68
C ASP A 335 8.48 -29.28 -22.16
N GLU A 336 8.03 -28.17 -22.73
CA GLU A 336 8.41 -26.82 -22.30
C GLU A 336 7.60 -26.38 -21.08
N GLN A 337 6.30 -26.68 -21.06
CA GLN A 337 5.41 -26.46 -19.93
C GLN A 337 5.93 -27.18 -18.68
N ASN A 338 6.27 -28.47 -18.78
CA ASN A 338 6.83 -29.23 -17.65
C ASN A 338 8.15 -28.63 -17.13
N LYS A 339 8.99 -28.07 -18.00
CA LYS A 339 10.22 -27.38 -17.56
C LYS A 339 9.90 -26.10 -16.79
N LEU A 340 8.90 -25.34 -17.23
CA LEU A 340 8.48 -24.12 -16.54
C LEU A 340 7.84 -24.43 -15.19
N TYR A 341 7.01 -25.46 -15.09
CA TYR A 341 6.49 -25.93 -13.80
C TYR A 341 7.62 -26.32 -12.84
N GLN A 342 8.66 -27.03 -13.31
CA GLN A 342 9.83 -27.34 -12.48
C GLN A 342 10.56 -26.08 -12.00
N VAL A 343 10.65 -25.05 -12.84
CA VAL A 343 11.23 -23.75 -12.47
C VAL A 343 10.37 -23.05 -11.41
N ALA A 344 9.03 -23.05 -11.58
CA ALA A 344 8.10 -22.50 -10.59
C ALA A 344 8.24 -23.21 -9.23
N VAL A 345 8.21 -24.55 -9.21
CA VAL A 345 8.41 -25.38 -8.00
C VAL A 345 9.73 -25.05 -7.31
N LYS A 346 10.81 -24.87 -8.08
CA LYS A 346 12.11 -24.49 -7.52
C LYS A 346 12.01 -23.14 -6.79
N HIS A 347 11.40 -22.13 -7.40
CA HIS A 347 11.24 -20.81 -6.78
C HIS A 347 10.33 -20.85 -5.55
N ILE A 348 9.26 -21.65 -5.55
CA ILE A 348 8.43 -21.87 -4.37
C ILE A 348 9.26 -22.45 -3.21
N LYS A 349 10.12 -23.44 -3.49
CA LYS A 349 11.01 -24.04 -2.49
C LYS A 349 12.06 -23.04 -2.00
N ASP A 350 12.60 -22.21 -2.88
CA ASP A 350 13.55 -21.15 -2.53
C ASP A 350 12.88 -20.08 -1.64
N ALA A 351 11.60 -19.75 -1.87
CA ALA A 351 10.83 -18.85 -1.01
C ALA A 351 10.71 -19.40 0.42
N LYS A 352 10.29 -20.67 0.57
CA LYS A 352 10.17 -21.34 1.87
C LYS A 352 11.52 -21.43 2.59
N SER A 353 12.57 -21.86 1.89
CA SER A 353 13.93 -21.95 2.42
C SER A 353 14.46 -20.59 2.89
N THR A 354 14.18 -19.52 2.14
CA THR A 354 14.57 -18.15 2.50
C THR A 354 13.83 -17.67 3.75
N ALA A 355 12.55 -18.00 3.90
CA ALA A 355 11.78 -17.68 5.10
C ALA A 355 12.31 -18.42 6.33
N GLU A 356 12.55 -19.73 6.22
CA GLU A 356 13.10 -20.56 7.29
C GLU A 356 14.49 -20.08 7.73
N LYS A 357 15.40 -19.85 6.77
CA LYS A 357 16.76 -19.38 7.03
C LYS A 357 16.78 -18.07 7.81
N ASN A 358 15.84 -17.17 7.52
CA ASN A 358 15.75 -15.85 8.14
C ASN A 358 14.78 -15.82 9.34
N SER A 359 14.20 -16.95 9.74
CA SER A 359 13.20 -17.05 10.81
C SER A 359 12.03 -16.07 10.60
N LEU A 360 11.62 -15.88 9.35
CA LEU A 360 10.50 -15.01 8.98
C LEU A 360 9.20 -15.80 9.07
N GLN A 361 8.18 -15.17 9.66
CA GLN A 361 6.82 -15.69 9.59
C GLN A 361 6.24 -15.37 8.22
N TYR A 362 6.45 -16.27 7.26
CA TYR A 362 6.00 -16.14 5.88
C TYR A 362 5.08 -17.30 5.51
N ASN A 363 3.89 -16.97 5.03
CA ASN A 363 2.98 -17.93 4.44
C ASN A 363 3.04 -17.76 2.92
N LEU A 364 3.19 -18.87 2.22
CA LEU A 364 3.12 -18.88 0.76
C LEU A 364 1.68 -18.54 0.32
N PRO A 365 1.49 -17.80 -0.79
CA PRO A 365 0.16 -17.61 -1.37
C PRO A 365 -0.55 -18.95 -1.62
N ASP A 366 -1.85 -19.00 -1.32
CA ASP A 366 -2.64 -20.24 -1.33
C ASP A 366 -2.55 -20.98 -2.67
N GLY A 367 -2.63 -20.26 -3.79
CA GLY A 367 -2.51 -20.87 -5.13
C GLY A 367 -1.17 -21.58 -5.37
N LEU A 368 -0.06 -20.98 -4.92
CA LEU A 368 1.27 -21.60 -5.02
C LEU A 368 1.42 -22.78 -4.05
N GLN A 369 0.77 -22.72 -2.88
CA GLN A 369 0.77 -23.80 -1.91
C GLN A 369 0.01 -25.02 -2.45
N SER A 370 -1.19 -24.82 -2.99
CA SER A 370 -1.97 -25.89 -3.63
C SER A 370 -1.24 -26.51 -4.82
N PHE A 371 -0.67 -25.68 -5.71
CA PHE A 371 0.11 -26.18 -6.83
C PHE A 371 1.30 -27.04 -6.40
N LEU A 372 2.05 -26.62 -5.37
CA LEU A 372 3.17 -27.40 -4.86
C LEU A 372 2.73 -28.75 -4.29
N GLU A 373 1.64 -28.79 -3.54
CA GLU A 373 1.09 -30.03 -2.98
C GLU A 373 0.69 -31.00 -4.08
N GLU A 374 -0.05 -30.53 -5.09
CA GLU A 374 -0.45 -31.34 -6.25
C GLU A 374 0.75 -31.87 -7.04
N TRP A 375 1.78 -31.03 -7.24
CA TRP A 375 2.99 -31.42 -7.96
C TRP A 375 3.79 -32.50 -7.22
N GLU A 376 3.81 -32.48 -5.88
CA GLU A 376 4.55 -33.46 -5.07
C GLU A 376 3.81 -34.79 -4.90
N GLU A 377 2.52 -34.84 -5.22
CA GLU A 377 1.71 -36.07 -5.21
C GLU A 377 1.80 -36.89 -6.52
N GLN A 378 2.32 -36.29 -7.60
CA GLN A 378 2.57 -36.94 -8.90
C GLN A 378 3.91 -37.70 -8.93
#